data_AF-M5XMB8-F1
#
_entry.id   AF-M5XMB8-F1
#
_cell.length_a   1.000
_cell.length_b   1.000
_cell.length_c   1.000
_cell.angle_alpha   90.00
_cell.angle_beta   90.00
_cell.angle_gamma   90.00
#
_symmetry.space_group_name_H-M   'P 1'
#
loop_
_entity.id
_entity.type
_entity.pdbx_description
1 polymer ?
#
loop_
_entity_poly.entity_id
_entity_poly.type
_entity_poly.pdbx_seq_one_letter_code
_entity_poly.pdbx_strand_id
1 'polypeptide(L)'
;MGSSSLPANNKFVPNEQDVLQRHVAFFDRNHDGIVYPWETFQGFRAIGCGILLSTASSFLINAALSQKTRPGKFPSPLLPIEVKNIHKAKHGSDSGVYDSHGRFVPSKFEEIFCKHAHTHLDALTSDELMGMLRANREPKDYAGW
;
A
#
# COMPACT_ATOMS: atom_id res chain seq x y z
N MET A 1 39.18 -4.18 27.52
CA MET A 1 38.66 -3.51 26.31
C MET A 1 37.96 -4.57 25.47
N GLY A 2 36.66 -4.76 25.69
CA GLY A 2 35.83 -5.61 24.84
C GLY A 2 34.94 -4.68 24.02
N SER A 3 35.22 -4.55 22.72
CA SER A 3 34.37 -3.83 21.79
C SER A 3 33.03 -4.56 21.68
N SER A 4 32.00 -4.04 22.35
CA SER A 4 30.62 -4.46 22.12
C SER A 4 30.20 -3.95 20.74
N SER A 5 30.32 -4.81 19.73
CA SER A 5 29.68 -4.61 18.43
C SER A 5 28.17 -4.58 18.63
N LEU A 6 27.54 -3.44 18.31
CA LEU A 6 26.09 -3.32 18.20
C LEU A 6 25.56 -4.40 17.22
N PRO A 7 24.44 -5.08 17.52
CA PRO A 7 23.92 -6.11 16.62
C PRO A 7 23.53 -5.49 15.27
N ALA A 8 24.27 -5.85 14.23
CA ALA A 8 24.02 -5.48 12.84
C ALA A 8 22.90 -6.34 12.26
N ASN A 9 21.64 -5.92 12.43
CA ASN A 9 20.51 -6.04 11.49
C ASN A 9 19.19 -5.90 12.23
N ASN A 10 18.75 -4.66 12.46
CA ASN A 10 17.39 -4.40 12.89
C ASN A 10 16.49 -4.22 11.64
N LYS A 11 16.50 -5.23 10.75
CA LYS A 11 15.69 -5.20 9.53
C LYS A 11 14.24 -5.51 9.87
N PHE A 12 13.31 -4.73 9.34
CA PHE A 12 11.89 -5.02 9.44
C PHE A 12 11.56 -6.30 8.67
N VAL A 13 10.85 -7.21 9.34
CA VAL A 13 10.35 -8.45 8.75
C VAL A 13 8.83 -8.33 8.70
N PRO A 14 8.23 -8.26 7.49
CA PRO A 14 6.79 -8.27 7.33
C PRO A 14 6.17 -9.54 7.94
N ASN A 15 5.02 -9.41 8.57
CA ASN A 15 4.29 -10.58 9.06
C ASN A 15 3.89 -11.48 7.88
N GLU A 16 4.18 -12.78 7.96
CA GLU A 16 3.91 -13.74 6.88
C GLU A 16 2.42 -13.85 6.52
N GLN A 17 1.54 -13.66 7.51
CA GLN A 17 0.09 -13.69 7.32
C GLN A 17 -0.48 -12.35 6.83
N ASP A 18 0.25 -11.24 7.00
CA ASP A 18 -0.14 -9.91 6.51
C ASP A 18 0.45 -9.68 5.10
N VAL A 19 -0.31 -10.11 4.10
CA VAL A 19 0.10 -9.99 2.69
C VAL A 19 0.22 -8.52 2.27
N LEU A 20 -0.58 -7.62 2.86
CA LEU A 20 -0.49 -6.19 2.60
C LEU A 20 0.85 -5.61 3.11
N GLN A 21 1.34 -6.02 4.27
CA GLN A 21 2.69 -5.66 4.72
C GLN A 21 3.76 -6.13 3.75
N ARG A 22 3.65 -7.36 3.23
CA ARG A 22 4.61 -7.88 2.25
C ARG A 22 4.58 -7.09 0.95
N HIS A 23 3.38 -6.71 0.49
CA HIS A 23 3.23 -5.84 -0.67
C HIS A 23 3.92 -4.48 -0.44
N VAL A 24 3.69 -3.84 0.70
CA VAL A 24 4.28 -2.53 1.00
C VAL A 24 5.78 -2.60 1.31
N ALA A 25 6.28 -3.73 1.83
CA ALA A 25 7.71 -3.93 2.10
C ALA A 25 8.58 -3.89 0.83
N PHE A 26 8.01 -4.04 -0.36
CA PHE A 26 8.72 -3.75 -1.62
C PHE A 26 9.24 -2.30 -1.68
N PHE A 27 8.46 -1.37 -1.14
CA PHE A 27 8.76 0.06 -1.13
C PHE A 27 9.69 0.45 0.03
N ASP A 28 9.82 -0.38 1.07
CA ASP A 28 10.79 -0.20 2.15
C ASP A 28 12.18 -0.63 1.68
N ARG A 29 12.95 0.33 1.14
CA ARG A 29 14.18 0.06 0.37
C ARG A 29 15.36 -0.22 1.28
N ASN A 30 15.38 0.38 2.45
CA ASN A 30 16.41 0.16 3.46
C ASN A 30 16.03 -0.94 4.47
N HIS A 31 14.79 -1.42 4.44
CA HIS A 31 14.23 -2.45 5.31
C HIS A 31 14.18 -2.04 6.78
N ASP A 32 13.86 -0.77 7.09
CA ASP A 32 13.72 -0.28 8.47
C ASP A 32 12.26 -0.27 8.97
N GLY A 33 11.31 -0.63 8.10
CA GLY A 33 9.87 -0.68 8.40
C GLY A 33 9.18 0.67 8.26
N ILE A 34 9.85 1.68 7.72
CA ILE A 34 9.34 3.02 7.46
C ILE A 34 9.57 3.37 6.00
N VAL A 35 8.52 3.68 5.27
CA VAL A 35 8.62 4.13 3.88
C VAL A 35 8.49 5.64 3.81
N TYR A 36 9.53 6.30 3.33
CA TYR A 36 9.52 7.74 3.06
C TYR A 36 9.23 8.06 1.58
N PRO A 37 8.88 9.31 1.23
CA PRO A 37 8.56 9.68 -0.15
C PRO A 37 9.65 9.30 -1.16
N TRP A 38 10.93 9.43 -0.82
CA TRP A 38 12.01 9.05 -1.72
C TRP A 38 12.08 7.55 -1.98
N GLU A 39 11.67 6.71 -1.03
CA GLU A 39 11.60 5.27 -1.22
C GLU A 39 10.37 4.86 -2.02
N THR A 40 9.22 5.52 -1.79
CA THR A 40 8.05 5.39 -2.67
C THR A 40 8.43 5.75 -4.10
N PHE A 41 9.12 6.88 -4.31
CA PHE A 41 9.64 7.27 -5.62
C PHE A 41 10.51 6.17 -6.23
N GLN A 42 11.50 5.65 -5.48
CA GLN A 42 12.36 4.56 -5.94
C GLN A 42 11.56 3.29 -6.30
N GLY A 43 10.54 2.94 -5.52
CA GLY A 43 9.66 1.80 -5.80
C GLY A 43 8.86 2.00 -7.10
N PHE A 44 8.27 3.18 -7.32
CA PHE A 44 7.59 3.51 -8.58
C PHE A 44 8.55 3.46 -9.78
N ARG A 45 9.78 3.96 -9.63
CA ARG A 45 10.82 3.84 -10.66
C ARG A 45 11.20 2.38 -10.93
N ALA A 46 11.25 1.53 -9.90
CA ALA A 46 11.58 0.12 -10.03
C ALA A 46 10.51 -0.70 -10.77
N ILE A 47 9.24 -0.30 -10.70
CA ILE A 47 8.15 -0.93 -11.48
C ILE A 47 7.93 -0.28 -12.87
N GLY A 48 8.85 0.60 -13.31
CA GLY A 48 8.85 1.17 -14.65
C GLY A 48 8.10 2.49 -14.83
N CYS A 49 7.58 3.11 -13.76
CA CYS A 49 6.91 4.40 -13.87
C CYS A 49 7.89 5.53 -14.26
N GLY A 50 7.44 6.48 -15.09
CA GLY A 50 8.19 7.67 -15.46
C GLY A 50 8.51 8.60 -14.27
N ILE A 51 9.45 9.54 -14.44
CA ILE A 51 9.88 10.45 -13.36
C ILE A 51 8.70 11.28 -12.82
N LEU A 52 7.91 11.89 -13.71
CA LEU A 52 6.78 12.74 -13.31
C LEU A 52 5.75 11.97 -12.48
N LEU A 53 5.34 10.79 -12.97
CA LEU A 53 4.39 9.92 -12.27
C LEU A 53 4.96 9.48 -10.92
N SER A 54 6.23 9.06 -10.87
CA SER A 54 6.88 8.61 -9.64
C SER A 54 6.95 9.73 -8.59
N THR A 55 7.29 10.95 -8.99
CA THR A 55 7.33 12.11 -8.09
C THR A 55 5.93 12.42 -7.55
N ALA A 56 4.93 12.54 -8.43
CA ALA A 56 3.56 12.84 -8.01
C ALA A 56 3.00 11.76 -7.08
N SER A 57 3.12 10.49 -7.45
CA SER A 57 2.65 9.35 -6.64
C SER A 57 3.35 9.30 -5.28
N SER A 58 4.67 9.51 -5.22
CA SER A 58 5.41 9.49 -3.96
C SER A 58 4.91 10.53 -2.95
N PHE A 59 4.61 11.74 -3.40
CA PHE A 59 4.12 12.79 -2.53
C PHE A 59 2.69 12.49 -2.06
N LEU A 60 1.79 12.16 -3.00
CA LEU A 60 0.38 11.94 -2.72
C LEU A 60 0.15 10.72 -1.80
N ILE A 61 0.83 9.60 -2.05
CA ILE A 61 0.71 8.38 -1.26
C ILE A 61 1.21 8.62 0.17
N ASN A 62 2.41 9.17 0.32
CA ASN A 62 2.96 9.45 1.65
C ASN A 62 2.13 10.49 2.41
N ALA A 63 1.63 11.53 1.75
CA ALA A 63 0.73 12.51 2.36
C ALA A 63 -0.57 11.86 2.85
N ALA A 64 -1.17 10.96 2.05
CA ALA A 64 -2.43 10.31 2.37
C ALA A 64 -2.30 9.24 3.48
N LEU A 65 -1.19 8.51 3.54
CA LEU A 65 -1.05 7.33 4.39
C LEU A 65 -0.22 7.57 5.67
N SER A 66 0.64 8.60 5.71
CA SER A 66 1.55 8.86 6.83
C SER A 66 0.83 8.92 8.18
N GLN A 67 -0.19 9.76 8.32
CA GLN A 67 -0.88 9.90 9.61
C GLN A 67 -1.75 8.67 9.94
N LYS A 68 -2.35 8.02 8.93
CA LYS A 68 -3.18 6.81 9.13
C LYS A 68 -2.38 5.66 9.73
N THR A 69 -1.12 5.51 9.32
CA THR A 69 -0.21 4.47 9.83
C THR A 69 0.49 4.86 11.15
N ARG A 70 0.29 6.08 11.65
CA ARG A 70 0.97 6.62 12.83
C ARG A 70 -0.01 7.12 13.91
N PRO A 71 -0.99 6.29 14.34
CA PRO A 71 -1.97 6.72 15.33
C PRO A 71 -1.30 7.10 16.65
N GLY A 72 -1.74 8.19 17.25
CA GLY A 72 -1.17 8.73 18.49
C GLY A 72 0.16 9.46 18.32
N LYS A 73 0.72 9.56 17.10
CA LYS A 73 1.92 10.35 16.81
C LYS A 73 1.56 11.69 16.18
N PHE A 74 2.36 12.72 16.48
CA PHE A 74 2.23 14.02 15.84
C PHE A 74 2.51 13.91 14.33
N PRO A 75 1.79 14.67 13.47
CA PRO A 75 2.05 14.73 12.04
C PRO A 75 3.53 15.04 11.77
N SER A 76 4.15 14.25 10.89
CA SER A 76 5.55 14.45 10.53
C SER A 76 5.62 15.10 9.15
N PRO A 77 6.38 16.21 8.98
CA PRO A 77 6.57 16.83 7.67
C PRO A 77 7.33 15.94 6.68
N LEU A 78 8.01 14.90 7.17
CA LEU A 78 8.70 13.92 6.33
C LEU A 78 7.77 12.85 5.75
N LEU A 79 6.50 12.83 6.16
CA LEU A 79 5.47 11.92 5.66
C LEU A 79 5.86 10.41 5.72
N PRO A 80 6.36 9.89 6.85
CA PRO A 80 6.71 8.48 7.00
C PRO A 80 5.47 7.58 7.02
N ILE A 81 5.51 6.46 6.30
CA ILE A 81 4.53 5.38 6.38
C ILE A 81 5.10 4.24 7.23
N GLU A 82 4.42 3.85 8.31
CA GLU A 82 4.85 2.71 9.12
C GLU A 82 4.26 1.40 8.58
N VAL A 83 5.11 0.54 8.00
CA VAL A 83 4.69 -0.69 7.30
C VAL A 83 3.86 -1.59 8.22
N LYS A 84 4.27 -1.75 9.49
CA LYS A 84 3.53 -2.54 10.51
C LYS A 84 2.06 -2.14 10.71
N ASN A 85 1.70 -0.90 10.36
CA ASN A 85 0.37 -0.34 10.57
C ASN A 85 -0.40 -0.14 9.25
N ILE A 86 0.10 -0.66 8.13
CA ILE A 86 -0.46 -0.37 6.80
C ILE A 86 -1.93 -0.80 6.65
N HIS A 87 -2.37 -1.85 7.33
CA HIS A 87 -3.78 -2.27 7.35
C HIS A 87 -4.74 -1.16 7.83
N LYS A 88 -4.25 -0.18 8.63
CA LYS A 88 -5.02 0.99 9.08
C LYS A 88 -5.20 2.04 7.98
N ALA A 89 -4.39 1.98 6.93
CA ALA A 89 -4.41 2.93 5.84
C ALA A 89 -5.36 2.52 4.71
N LYS A 90 -5.95 1.32 4.79
CA LYS A 90 -7.04 0.87 3.93
C LYS A 90 -8.22 1.83 4.02
N HIS A 91 -8.92 2.01 2.90
CA HIS A 91 -10.14 2.81 2.82
C HIS A 91 -11.34 1.89 2.51
N GLY A 92 -12.57 2.39 2.70
CA GLY A 92 -13.79 1.59 2.59
C GLY A 92 -14.09 1.17 1.16
N SER A 93 -13.83 2.05 0.19
CA SER A 93 -14.13 1.83 -1.23
C SER A 93 -13.16 0.87 -1.95
N ASP A 94 -12.49 -0.02 -1.21
CA ASP A 94 -11.55 -0.99 -1.77
C ASP A 94 -12.26 -2.23 -2.35
N SER A 95 -11.50 -3.21 -2.83
CA SER A 95 -12.05 -4.45 -3.39
C SER A 95 -12.33 -5.53 -2.34
N GLY A 96 -11.93 -5.33 -1.08
CA GLY A 96 -11.93 -6.36 -0.03
C GLY A 96 -10.91 -7.48 -0.23
N VAL A 97 -10.02 -7.40 -1.23
CA VAL A 97 -8.97 -8.41 -1.50
C VAL A 97 -8.01 -8.55 -0.34
N TYR A 98 -7.74 -7.47 0.38
CA TYR A 98 -7.13 -7.53 1.69
C TYR A 98 -8.22 -7.32 2.73
N ASP A 99 -8.24 -8.08 3.81
CA ASP A 99 -9.17 -7.84 4.91
C ASP A 99 -8.72 -6.66 5.80
N SER A 100 -9.44 -6.39 6.89
CA SER A 100 -9.11 -5.32 7.85
C SER A 100 -7.79 -5.51 8.59
N HIS A 101 -7.20 -6.72 8.52
CA HIS A 101 -5.91 -7.06 9.10
C HIS A 101 -4.81 -7.23 8.04
N GLY A 102 -5.08 -6.87 6.78
CA GLY A 102 -4.11 -6.97 5.69
C GLY A 102 -3.91 -8.37 5.12
N ARG A 103 -4.74 -9.35 5.51
CA ARG A 103 -4.66 -10.73 5.00
C ARG A 103 -5.32 -10.82 3.63
N PHE A 104 -4.78 -11.64 2.74
CA PHE A 104 -5.37 -11.87 1.42
C PHE A 104 -6.64 -12.72 1.51
N VAL A 105 -7.69 -12.32 0.79
CA VAL A 105 -8.99 -12.99 0.72
C VAL A 105 -9.21 -13.49 -0.72
N PRO A 106 -8.88 -14.76 -1.03
CA PRO A 106 -8.90 -15.27 -2.40
C PRO A 106 -10.27 -15.13 -3.09
N SER A 107 -11.37 -15.39 -2.36
CA SER A 107 -12.71 -15.27 -2.93
C SER A 107 -13.05 -13.85 -3.38
N LYS A 108 -12.54 -12.82 -2.68
CA LYS A 108 -12.74 -11.43 -3.08
C LYS A 108 -11.93 -11.05 -4.32
N PHE A 109 -10.79 -11.70 -4.52
CA PHE A 109 -10.00 -11.54 -5.74
C PHE A 109 -10.74 -12.15 -6.94
N GLU A 110 -11.24 -13.39 -6.82
CA GLU A 110 -12.02 -14.02 -7.89
C GLU A 110 -13.31 -13.25 -8.21
N GLU A 111 -13.97 -12.68 -7.20
CA GLU A 111 -15.16 -11.85 -7.38
C GLU A 111 -14.93 -10.65 -8.32
N ILE A 112 -13.71 -10.09 -8.37
CA ILE A 112 -13.37 -8.98 -9.28
C ILE A 112 -13.63 -9.40 -10.72
N PHE A 113 -13.07 -10.54 -11.12
CA PHE A 113 -13.16 -11.02 -12.49
C PHE A 113 -14.58 -11.52 -12.80
N CYS A 114 -15.18 -12.28 -11.89
CA CYS A 114 -16.55 -12.77 -12.09
C CYS A 114 -17.58 -11.63 -12.27
N LYS A 115 -17.38 -10.47 -11.62
CA LYS A 115 -18.33 -9.35 -11.68
C LYS A 115 -18.05 -8.35 -12.79
N HIS A 116 -16.78 -8.15 -13.15
CA HIS A 116 -16.38 -7.01 -13.98
C HIS A 116 -15.66 -7.39 -15.28
N ALA A 117 -15.15 -8.62 -15.41
CA ALA A 117 -14.38 -9.04 -16.58
C ALA A 117 -15.28 -9.63 -17.68
N HIS A 118 -15.91 -8.74 -18.47
CA HIS A 118 -16.86 -9.12 -19.50
C HIS A 118 -16.20 -9.37 -20.87
N THR A 119 -15.06 -8.73 -21.12
CA THR A 119 -14.33 -8.81 -22.39
C THR A 119 -13.34 -9.98 -22.43
N HIS A 120 -12.57 -10.14 -21.35
CA HIS A 120 -11.61 -11.22 -21.16
C HIS A 120 -11.78 -11.78 -19.74
N LEU A 121 -11.86 -13.10 -19.57
CA LEU A 121 -12.22 -13.69 -18.27
C LEU A 121 -11.15 -13.47 -17.17
N ASP A 122 -9.92 -13.18 -17.56
CA ASP A 122 -8.75 -13.05 -16.70
C ASP A 122 -8.13 -11.63 -16.72
N ALA A 123 -8.80 -10.66 -17.33
CA ALA A 123 -8.33 -9.28 -17.41
C ALA A 123 -9.47 -8.26 -17.44
N LEU A 124 -9.21 -7.05 -16.95
CA LEU A 124 -10.14 -5.92 -17.05
C LEU A 124 -9.63 -4.93 -18.10
N THR A 125 -10.51 -4.54 -19.00
CA THR A 125 -10.33 -3.32 -19.80
C THR A 125 -10.37 -2.08 -18.90
N SER A 126 -9.92 -0.94 -19.41
CA SER A 126 -9.98 0.33 -18.66
C SER A 126 -11.42 0.69 -18.25
N ASP A 127 -12.40 0.42 -19.12
CA ASP A 127 -13.80 0.75 -18.86
C ASP A 127 -14.41 -0.17 -17.79
N GLU A 128 -14.09 -1.46 -17.83
CA GLU A 128 -14.49 -2.43 -16.81
C GLU A 128 -13.84 -2.13 -15.45
N LEU A 129 -12.55 -1.76 -15.43
CA LEU A 129 -11.86 -1.33 -14.23
C LEU A 129 -12.49 -0.05 -13.66
N MET A 130 -12.82 0.93 -14.51
CA MET A 130 -13.52 2.14 -14.09
C MET A 130 -14.93 1.83 -13.56
N GLY A 131 -15.62 0.87 -14.19
CA GLY A 131 -16.91 0.35 -13.72
C GLY A 131 -16.80 -0.27 -12.33
N MET A 132 -15.80 -1.11 -12.09
CA MET A 132 -15.50 -1.68 -10.77
C MET A 132 -15.23 -0.59 -9.73
N LEU A 133 -14.35 0.38 -10.03
CA LEU A 133 -14.05 1.48 -9.11
C LEU A 133 -15.31 2.26 -8.74
N ARG A 134 -16.23 2.50 -9.70
CA ARG A 134 -17.51 3.16 -9.42
C ARG A 134 -18.45 2.31 -8.56
N ALA A 135 -18.48 0.99 -8.80
CA ALA A 135 -19.32 0.05 -8.06
C ALA A 135 -18.88 -0.13 -6.60
N ASN A 136 -17.57 -0.06 -6.33
CA ASN A 136 -17.01 -0.24 -4.99
C ASN A 136 -17.10 1.01 -4.09
N ARG A 137 -17.54 2.15 -4.63
CA ARG A 137 -17.61 3.40 -3.88
C ARG A 137 -18.55 3.33 -2.69
N GLU A 138 -18.01 3.49 -1.49
CA GLU A 138 -18.81 3.62 -0.29
C GLU A 138 -19.30 5.06 -0.09
N PRO A 139 -20.56 5.26 0.35
CA PRO A 139 -21.05 6.59 0.69
C PRO A 139 -20.18 7.26 1.76
N LYS A 140 -19.80 8.52 1.53
CA LYS A 140 -19.00 9.37 2.43
C LYS A 140 -17.51 8.98 2.57
N ASP A 141 -17.01 8.04 1.77
CA ASP A 141 -15.57 7.71 1.72
C ASP A 141 -14.82 8.59 0.69
N TYR A 142 -14.91 9.91 0.80
CA TYR A 142 -14.34 10.84 -0.20
C TYR A 142 -12.81 10.72 -0.38
N ALA A 143 -12.11 10.18 0.62
CA ALA A 143 -10.67 9.97 0.58
C ALA A 143 -10.28 8.59 0.00
N GLY A 144 -11.24 7.73 -0.30
CA GLY A 144 -11.07 6.43 -0.97
C GLY A 144 -11.63 6.37 -2.39
N TRP A 145 -12.10 7.51 -2.92
CA TRP A 145 -12.71 7.66 -4.24
C TRP A 145 -11.76 8.10 -5.36
#